data_AF-A0A142XNH3-F1
#
_entry.id   AF-A0A142XNH3-F1
#
_cell.length_a   1.000
_cell.length_b   1.000
_cell.length_c   1.000
_cell.angle_alpha   90.00
_cell.angle_beta   90.00
_cell.angle_gamma   90.00
#
_symmetry.space_group_name_H-M   'P 1'
#
loop_
_entity.id
_entity.type
_entity.pdbx_description
1 polymer ?
#
loop_
_entity_poly.entity_id
_entity_poly.type
_entity_poly.pdbx_seq_one_letter_code
_entity_poly.pdbx_strand_id
1 'polypeptide(L)'
;MVGKDLLTYADVLLAQWKRVRDGARTRRGFRQSYLGWLRTGMRGFFKRGIESVGAVTAGVCRELRVIEPARYTFVAVSGVEPTNRAAERALRHAVCWRNTSSGTDSAAGHRFVERVRTVVATGRQQQRGVLEFLSGCARAAVDDLVRVARLYALVATMYCPDAPGGRA
;
A
#
# COMPACT_ATOMS: atom_id res chain seq x y z
N MET A 1 -11.96 27.52 15.65
CA MET A 1 -12.13 26.09 15.98
C MET A 1 -10.88 25.34 15.56
N VAL A 2 -10.39 24.39 16.37
CA VAL A 2 -9.13 23.65 16.13
C VAL A 2 -9.06 23.02 14.73
N GLY A 3 -10.16 22.48 14.21
CA GLY A 3 -10.20 21.90 12.86
C GLY A 3 -9.85 22.90 11.75
N LYS A 4 -10.33 24.14 11.82
CA LYS A 4 -10.01 25.19 10.84
C LYS A 4 -8.53 25.56 10.88
N ASP A 5 -7.96 25.67 12.08
CA ASP A 5 -6.55 26.00 12.28
C ASP A 5 -5.63 24.90 11.73
N LEU A 6 -6.00 23.64 11.95
CA LEU A 6 -5.30 22.47 11.38
C LEU A 6 -5.35 22.47 9.85
N LEU A 7 -6.50 22.78 9.24
CA LEU A 7 -6.63 22.87 7.79
C LEU A 7 -5.76 24.00 7.22
N THR A 8 -5.76 25.18 7.85
CA THR A 8 -4.88 26.28 7.43
C THR A 8 -3.41 25.88 7.45
N TYR A 9 -2.96 25.14 8.47
CA TYR A 9 -1.58 24.66 8.53
C TYR A 9 -1.29 23.59 7.48
N ALA A 10 -2.25 22.70 7.19
CA ALA A 10 -2.14 21.74 6.11
C ALA A 10 -2.02 22.43 4.74
N ASP A 11 -2.80 23.48 4.49
CA ASP A 11 -2.74 24.26 3.25
C ASP A 11 -1.38 24.94 3.08
N VAL A 12 -0.85 25.55 4.14
CA VAL A 12 0.50 26.15 4.11
C VAL A 12 1.55 25.08 3.83
N LEU A 13 1.49 23.93 4.50
CA LEU A 13 2.41 22.82 4.30
C LEU A 13 2.42 22.36 2.84
N LEU A 14 1.24 22.10 2.28
CA LEU A 14 1.07 21.59 0.92
C LEU A 14 1.44 22.63 -0.13
N ALA A 15 1.11 23.91 0.08
CA ALA A 15 1.48 25.00 -0.82
C ALA A 15 3.00 25.19 -0.88
N GLN A 16 3.69 25.16 0.26
CA GLN A 16 5.16 25.27 0.28
C GLN A 16 5.82 24.00 -0.29
N TRP A 17 5.26 22.82 -0.05
CA TRP A 17 5.77 21.60 -0.69
C TRP A 17 5.60 21.61 -2.20
N LYS A 18 4.48 22.12 -2.72
CA LYS A 18 4.27 22.30 -4.17
C LYS A 18 5.42 23.08 -4.80
N ARG A 19 5.87 24.16 -4.16
CA ARG A 19 7.03 24.94 -4.63
C ARG A 19 8.34 24.14 -4.64
N VAL A 20 8.51 23.18 -3.73
CA VAL A 20 9.66 22.29 -3.72
C VAL A 20 9.60 21.31 -4.90
N ARG A 21 8.43 20.71 -5.12
CA ARG A 21 8.19 19.79 -6.24
C ARG A 21 8.38 20.47 -7.59
N ASP A 22 7.90 21.71 -7.71
CA ASP A 22 7.97 22.49 -8.95
C ASP A 22 9.36 23.15 -9.13
N GLY A 23 10.34 22.85 -8.27
CA GLY A 23 11.74 23.31 -8.39
C GLY A 23 12.02 24.73 -7.88
N ALA A 24 10.98 25.50 -7.53
CA ALA A 24 11.10 26.86 -7.02
C ALA A 24 11.69 26.97 -5.60
N ARG A 25 11.90 25.85 -4.89
CA ARG A 25 12.52 25.79 -3.56
C ARG A 25 13.24 24.46 -3.36
N THR A 26 14.36 24.47 -2.61
CA THR A 26 15.03 23.23 -2.22
C THR A 26 14.33 22.54 -1.04
N ARG A 27 14.39 21.20 -0.98
CA ARG A 27 13.92 20.44 0.20
C ARG A 27 14.61 20.90 1.49
N ARG A 28 15.91 21.20 1.43
CA ARG A 28 16.68 21.76 2.55
C ARG A 28 16.11 23.10 3.01
N GLY A 29 15.85 24.02 2.09
CA GLY A 29 15.27 25.32 2.41
C GLY A 29 13.87 25.20 3.01
N PHE A 30 13.04 24.27 2.52
CA PHE A 30 11.75 23.98 3.13
C PHE A 30 11.87 23.49 4.58
N ARG A 31 12.81 22.56 4.85
CA ARG A 31 13.07 22.04 6.21
C ARG A 31 13.48 23.15 7.17
N GLN A 32 14.38 24.02 6.73
CA GLN A 32 14.94 25.08 7.57
C GLN A 32 13.92 26.21 7.81
N SER A 33 13.13 26.58 6.81
CA SER A 33 12.24 27.76 6.90
C SER A 33 10.81 27.45 7.36
N TYR A 34 10.31 26.23 7.16
CA TYR A 34 8.88 25.92 7.40
C TYR A 34 8.63 24.79 8.37
N LEU A 35 9.38 23.69 8.24
CA LEU A 35 9.00 22.46 8.92
C LEU A 35 8.95 22.60 10.44
N GLY A 36 9.92 23.29 11.06
CA GLY A 36 9.99 23.44 12.51
C GLY A 36 8.77 24.14 13.11
N TRP A 37 8.39 25.29 12.58
CA TRP A 37 7.27 26.05 13.11
C TRP A 37 5.92 25.42 12.75
N LEU A 38 5.77 24.82 11.56
CA LEU A 38 4.56 24.09 11.18
C LEU A 38 4.30 22.93 12.13
N ARG A 39 5.32 22.14 12.46
CA ARG A 39 5.21 21.03 13.42
C ARG A 39 4.83 21.52 14.81
N THR A 40 5.46 22.59 15.26
CA THR A 40 5.21 23.17 16.58
C THR A 40 3.78 23.66 16.70
N GLY A 41 3.30 24.44 15.72
CA GLY A 41 1.92 24.94 15.72
C GLY A 41 0.89 23.81 15.59
N MET A 42 1.13 22.83 14.72
CA MET A 42 0.24 21.67 14.54
C MET A 42 0.13 20.83 15.82
N ARG A 43 1.24 20.62 16.54
CA ARG A 43 1.23 19.98 17.87
C ARG A 43 0.47 20.80 18.91
N GLY A 44 0.61 22.13 18.88
CA GLY A 44 -0.17 23.03 19.72
C GLY A 44 -1.67 22.86 19.49
N PHE A 45 -2.11 22.76 18.22
CA PHE A 45 -3.50 22.52 17.88
C PHE A 45 -4.00 21.15 18.31
N PHE A 46 -3.20 20.10 18.16
CA PHE A 46 -3.55 18.79 18.71
C PHE A 46 -3.76 18.84 20.21
N LYS A 47 -2.87 19.50 20.96
CA LYS A 47 -3.01 19.66 22.42
C LYS A 47 -4.35 20.35 22.77
N ARG A 48 -4.65 21.50 22.16
CA ARG A 48 -5.92 22.20 22.38
C ARG A 48 -7.15 21.37 21.98
N GLY A 49 -7.04 20.57 20.92
CA GLY A 49 -8.12 19.69 20.48
C GLY A 49 -8.36 18.54 21.45
N ILE A 50 -7.28 17.97 22.02
CA ILE A 50 -7.34 16.93 23.07
C ILE A 50 -8.02 17.48 24.34
N GLU A 51 -7.71 18.71 24.71
CA GLU A 51 -8.27 19.41 25.87
C GLU A 51 -9.68 19.99 25.63
N SER A 52 -10.24 19.82 24.43
CA SER A 52 -11.56 20.37 24.10
C SER A 52 -12.70 19.55 24.71
N VAL A 53 -13.83 20.21 25.00
CA VAL A 53 -15.04 19.60 25.57
C VAL A 53 -15.64 18.52 24.64
N GLY A 54 -15.42 18.62 23.33
CA GLY A 54 -15.96 17.68 22.35
C GLY A 54 -15.18 16.37 22.30
N ALA A 55 -15.75 15.29 22.84
CA ALA A 55 -15.12 13.97 22.87
C ALA A 55 -14.63 13.47 21.50
N VAL A 56 -15.36 13.76 20.42
CA VAL A 56 -14.96 13.42 19.04
C VAL A 56 -13.71 14.19 18.63
N THR A 57 -13.66 15.50 18.87
CA THR A 57 -12.50 16.34 18.53
C THR A 57 -11.27 15.91 19.33
N ALA A 58 -11.45 15.60 20.62
CA ALA A 58 -10.39 15.10 21.48
C ALA A 58 -9.88 13.73 21.03
N GLY A 59 -10.78 12.82 20.63
CA GLY A 59 -10.43 11.52 20.05
C GLY A 59 -9.59 11.65 18.79
N VAL A 60 -10.09 12.40 17.80
CA VAL A 60 -9.38 12.66 16.54
C VAL A 60 -8.01 13.28 16.81
N CYS A 61 -7.91 14.30 17.67
CA CYS A 61 -6.62 14.95 17.94
C CYS A 61 -5.60 14.02 18.63
N ARG A 62 -6.04 13.07 19.46
CA ARG A 62 -5.16 12.03 20.02
C ARG A 62 -4.60 11.14 18.92
N GLU A 63 -5.44 10.63 18.03
CA GLU A 63 -5.01 9.79 16.91
C GLU A 63 -4.07 10.55 15.97
N LEU A 64 -4.44 11.77 15.59
CA LEU A 64 -3.61 12.62 14.75
C LEU A 64 -2.24 12.89 15.39
N ARG A 65 -2.16 13.04 16.71
CA ARG A 65 -0.91 13.28 17.44
C ARG A 65 0.04 12.08 17.39
N VAL A 66 -0.49 10.85 17.42
CA VAL A 66 0.28 9.60 17.33
C VAL A 66 0.95 9.49 15.97
N ILE A 67 0.21 9.73 14.89
CA ILE A 67 0.73 9.58 13.52
C ILE A 67 1.42 10.85 12.97
N GLU A 68 1.49 11.94 13.74
CA GLU A 68 2.13 13.21 13.36
C GLU A 68 3.53 13.05 12.78
N PRO A 69 4.45 12.25 13.37
CA PRO A 69 5.80 12.14 12.84
C PRO A 69 5.84 11.59 11.41
N ALA A 70 5.01 10.57 11.12
CA ALA A 70 4.94 9.92 9.81
C ALA A 70 4.40 10.85 8.72
N ARG A 71 3.63 11.90 9.09
CA ARG A 71 3.12 12.88 8.11
C ARG A 71 4.21 13.69 7.43
N TYR A 72 5.42 13.76 8.00
CA TYR A 72 6.52 14.56 7.45
C TYR A 72 7.60 13.72 6.76
N THR A 73 7.39 12.42 6.57
CA THR A 73 8.34 11.50 5.93
C THR A 73 8.75 11.96 4.53
N PHE A 74 7.80 12.53 3.77
CA PHE A 74 8.02 13.11 2.43
C PHE A 74 9.15 14.14 2.38
N VAL A 75 9.44 14.79 3.51
CA VAL A 75 10.48 15.80 3.60
C VAL A 75 11.88 15.18 3.67
N ALA A 76 11.98 13.98 4.25
CA ALA A 76 13.25 13.26 4.43
C ALA A 76 13.51 12.24 3.32
N VAL A 77 12.46 11.60 2.79
CA VAL A 77 12.57 10.51 1.83
C VAL A 77 12.16 10.98 0.44
N SER A 78 13.09 10.89 -0.52
CA SER A 78 12.81 11.23 -1.92
C SER A 78 11.75 10.29 -2.51
N GLY A 79 10.82 10.84 -3.29
CA GLY A 79 9.76 10.06 -3.96
C GLY A 79 8.53 9.77 -3.09
N VAL A 80 8.58 10.06 -1.79
CA VAL A 80 7.39 10.03 -0.93
C VAL A 80 6.65 11.36 -1.05
N GLU A 81 5.36 11.30 -1.34
CA GLU A 81 4.49 12.48 -1.42
C GLU A 81 3.82 12.78 -0.07
N PRO A 82 3.49 14.05 0.25
CA PRO A 82 2.79 14.42 1.48
C PRO A 82 1.33 13.96 1.54
N THR A 83 0.81 13.31 0.48
CA THR A 83 -0.60 12.91 0.37
C THR A 83 -0.74 11.40 0.16
N ASN A 84 -1.82 10.85 0.70
CA ASN A 84 -2.22 9.45 0.57
C ASN A 84 -2.74 9.07 -0.83
N ARG A 85 -2.79 10.01 -1.79
CA ARG A 85 -3.49 9.80 -3.07
C ARG A 85 -3.04 8.57 -3.85
N ALA A 86 -1.77 8.19 -3.76
CA ALA A 86 -1.26 6.99 -4.43
C ALA A 86 -1.80 5.70 -3.79
N ALA A 87 -1.74 5.61 -2.46
CA ALA A 87 -2.25 4.47 -1.71
C ALA A 87 -3.78 4.38 -1.79
N GLU A 88 -4.52 5.50 -1.65
CA GLU A 88 -5.96 5.56 -1.88
C GLU A 88 -6.35 5.05 -3.27
N ARG A 89 -5.66 5.51 -4.32
CA ARG A 89 -5.92 5.04 -5.70
C ARG A 89 -5.66 3.55 -5.85
N ALA A 90 -4.60 3.03 -5.24
CA ALA A 90 -4.30 1.60 -5.28
C ALA A 90 -5.37 0.76 -4.56
N LEU A 91 -5.84 1.21 -3.40
CA LEU A 91 -6.84 0.50 -2.59
C LEU A 91 -8.26 0.61 -3.13
N ARG A 92 -8.58 1.71 -3.84
CA ARG A 92 -9.95 2.01 -4.31
C ARG A 92 -10.60 0.85 -5.05
N HIS A 93 -9.85 0.17 -5.92
CA HIS A 93 -10.40 -0.95 -6.69
C HIS A 93 -10.76 -2.16 -5.82
N ALA A 94 -10.00 -2.44 -4.76
CA ALA A 94 -10.31 -3.51 -3.83
C ALA A 94 -11.53 -3.17 -2.96
N VAL A 95 -11.60 -1.91 -2.48
CA VAL A 95 -12.73 -1.41 -1.68
C VAL A 95 -14.03 -1.43 -2.49
N CYS A 96 -14.02 -0.89 -3.72
CA CYS A 96 -15.21 -0.90 -4.58
C CYS A 96 -15.71 -2.33 -4.81
N TRP A 97 -14.81 -3.27 -5.12
CA TRP A 97 -15.20 -4.67 -5.32
C TRP A 97 -15.79 -5.32 -4.07
N ARG A 98 -15.18 -5.12 -2.89
CA ARG A 98 -15.73 -5.67 -1.64
C ARG A 98 -17.14 -5.12 -1.38
N ASN A 99 -17.35 -3.83 -1.63
CA ASN A 99 -18.65 -3.19 -1.43
C ASN A 99 -19.70 -3.66 -2.45
N THR A 100 -19.34 -3.87 -3.72
CA THR A 100 -20.30 -4.25 -4.77
C THR A 100 -20.56 -5.75 -4.85
N SER A 101 -19.61 -6.58 -4.39
CA SER A 101 -19.64 -8.04 -4.57
C SER A 101 -19.67 -8.79 -3.24
N SER A 102 -19.84 -8.09 -2.11
CA SER A 102 -19.79 -8.62 -0.73
C SER A 102 -18.46 -9.29 -0.32
N GLY A 103 -17.54 -9.51 -1.26
CA GLY A 103 -16.23 -10.07 -0.99
C GLY A 103 -16.20 -11.60 -1.02
N THR A 104 -15.57 -12.20 -0.02
CA THR A 104 -15.41 -13.64 0.11
C THR A 104 -15.38 -14.01 1.59
N ASP A 105 -16.03 -15.12 1.97
CA ASP A 105 -16.16 -15.54 3.37
C ASP A 105 -15.18 -16.67 3.75
N SER A 106 -14.21 -16.98 2.89
CA SER A 106 -13.20 -18.01 3.17
C SER A 106 -11.80 -17.41 3.29
N ALA A 107 -10.97 -18.00 4.15
CA ALA A 107 -9.56 -17.63 4.26
C ALA A 107 -8.81 -17.80 2.93
N ALA A 108 -9.14 -18.87 2.17
CA ALA A 108 -8.56 -19.12 0.85
C ALA A 108 -8.93 -18.03 -0.16
N GLY A 109 -10.21 -17.65 -0.22
CA GLY A 109 -10.69 -16.58 -1.07
C GLY A 109 -10.07 -15.22 -0.71
N HIS A 110 -9.96 -14.91 0.59
CA HIS A 110 -9.29 -13.69 1.05
C HIS A 110 -7.85 -13.61 0.53
N ARG A 111 -7.07 -14.70 0.67
CA ARG A 111 -5.69 -14.77 0.17
C ARG A 111 -5.61 -14.69 -1.35
N PHE A 112 -6.55 -15.30 -2.07
CA PHE A 112 -6.59 -15.20 -3.53
C PHE A 112 -6.78 -13.74 -3.97
N VAL A 113 -7.78 -13.06 -3.42
CA VAL A 113 -8.09 -11.66 -3.77
C VAL A 113 -6.94 -10.74 -3.38
N GLU A 114 -6.37 -10.90 -2.20
CA GLU A 114 -5.19 -10.16 -1.74
C GLU A 114 -4.05 -10.26 -2.77
N ARG A 115 -3.70 -11.49 -3.19
CA ARG A 115 -2.61 -11.74 -4.15
C ARG A 115 -2.92 -11.16 -5.52
N VAL A 116 -4.11 -11.40 -6.07
CA VAL A 116 -4.49 -10.89 -7.39
C VAL A 116 -4.54 -9.36 -7.39
N ARG A 117 -5.09 -8.74 -6.34
CA ARG A 117 -5.11 -7.27 -6.22
C ARG A 117 -3.72 -6.69 -6.11
N THR A 118 -2.81 -7.35 -5.39
CA THR A 118 -1.40 -6.95 -5.30
C THR A 118 -0.72 -7.00 -6.66
N VAL A 119 -0.91 -8.09 -7.42
CA VAL A 119 -0.37 -8.23 -8.77
C VAL A 119 -0.92 -7.16 -9.71
N VAL A 120 -2.24 -6.93 -9.71
CA VAL A 120 -2.88 -5.92 -10.55
C VAL A 120 -2.36 -4.52 -10.20
N ALA A 121 -2.30 -4.18 -8.91
CA ALA A 121 -1.84 -2.87 -8.46
C ALA A 121 -0.37 -2.63 -8.83
N THR A 122 0.50 -3.60 -8.54
CA THR A 122 1.94 -3.51 -8.82
C THR A 122 2.22 -3.50 -10.33
N GLY A 123 1.55 -4.38 -11.09
CA GLY A 123 1.68 -4.45 -12.54
C GLY A 123 1.29 -3.14 -13.21
N ARG A 124 0.18 -2.51 -12.79
CA ARG A 124 -0.22 -1.18 -13.29
C ARG A 124 0.79 -0.09 -12.92
N GLN A 125 1.32 -0.08 -11.70
CA GLN A 125 2.35 0.89 -11.28
C GLN A 125 3.63 0.74 -12.10
N GLN A 126 4.02 -0.49 -12.44
CA GLN A 126 5.19 -0.82 -13.26
C GLN A 126 4.92 -0.74 -14.77
N GLN A 127 3.72 -0.35 -15.19
CA GLN A 127 3.31 -0.32 -16.61
C GLN A 127 3.46 -1.67 -17.33
N ARG A 128 3.19 -2.78 -16.62
CA ARG A 128 3.26 -4.15 -17.15
C ARG A 128 1.88 -4.70 -17.50
N GLY A 129 1.82 -5.54 -18.53
CA GLY A 129 0.64 -6.29 -18.91
C GLY A 129 0.23 -7.29 -17.81
N VAL A 130 -0.81 -6.96 -17.04
CA VAL A 130 -1.26 -7.79 -15.90
C VAL A 130 -1.68 -9.19 -16.35
N LEU A 131 -2.42 -9.29 -17.46
CA LEU A 131 -2.86 -10.57 -18.00
C LEU A 131 -1.66 -11.42 -18.42
N GLU A 132 -0.72 -10.84 -19.15
CA GLU A 132 0.51 -11.52 -19.58
C GLU A 132 1.30 -12.05 -18.39
N PHE A 133 1.47 -11.21 -17.34
CA PHE A 133 2.15 -11.62 -16.12
C PHE A 133 1.43 -12.80 -15.44
N LEU A 134 0.11 -12.73 -15.26
CA LEU A 134 -0.66 -13.80 -14.64
C LEU A 134 -0.63 -15.09 -15.47
N SER A 135 -0.75 -14.98 -16.80
CA SER A 135 -0.62 -16.11 -17.72
C SER A 135 0.77 -16.74 -17.65
N GLY A 136 1.83 -15.94 -17.55
CA GLY A 136 3.20 -16.42 -17.35
C GLY A 136 3.35 -17.19 -16.04
N CYS A 137 2.83 -16.65 -14.94
CA CYS A 137 2.82 -17.34 -13.64
C CYS A 137 2.06 -18.68 -13.69
N ALA A 138 0.89 -18.71 -14.35
CA ALA A 138 0.09 -19.92 -14.47
C ALA A 138 0.81 -21.00 -15.30
N ARG A 139 1.43 -20.63 -16.43
CA ARG A 139 2.23 -21.55 -17.25
C ARG A 139 3.40 -22.11 -16.46
N ALA A 140 4.17 -21.26 -15.79
CA ALA A 140 5.31 -21.69 -14.97
C ALA A 140 4.89 -22.65 -13.85
N ALA A 141 3.74 -22.43 -13.20
CA ALA A 141 3.23 -23.33 -12.17
C ALA A 141 2.84 -24.70 -12.73
N VAL A 142 2.22 -24.75 -13.92
CA VAL A 142 1.90 -26.02 -14.60
C VAL A 142 3.18 -26.76 -15.00
N ASP A 143 4.16 -26.05 -15.57
CA ASP A 143 5.42 -26.65 -15.99
C ASP A 143 6.18 -27.27 -14.81
N ASP A 144 6.17 -26.60 -13.65
CA ASP A 144 6.79 -27.11 -12.43
C ASP A 144 6.07 -28.37 -11.90
N LEU A 145 4.73 -28.39 -11.91
CA LEU A 145 3.96 -29.58 -11.55
C LEU A 145 4.25 -30.75 -12.50
N VAL A 146 4.34 -30.50 -13.81
CA VAL A 146 4.70 -31.53 -14.79
C VAL A 146 6.13 -32.03 -14.54
N ARG A 147 7.06 -31.13 -14.20
CA ARG A 147 8.44 -31.49 -13.87
C ARG A 147 8.52 -32.37 -12.63
N VAL A 148 7.80 -32.01 -11.57
CA VAL A 148 7.71 -32.80 -10.32
C VAL A 148 7.10 -34.17 -10.61
N ALA A 149 6.01 -34.24 -11.36
CA ALA A 149 5.38 -35.50 -11.74
C ALA A 149 6.33 -36.40 -12.55
N ARG A 150 7.10 -35.83 -13.49
CA ARG A 150 8.13 -36.56 -14.25
C ARG A 150 9.25 -37.07 -13.35
N LEU A 151 9.75 -36.25 -12.43
CA LEU A 151 10.75 -36.66 -11.44
C LEU A 151 10.22 -37.80 -10.57
N TYR A 152 8.99 -37.70 -10.10
CA TYR A 152 8.35 -38.74 -9.30
C TYR A 152 8.20 -40.05 -10.10
N ALA A 153 7.76 -39.99 -11.36
CA ALA A 153 7.66 -41.15 -12.23
C ALA A 153 9.03 -41.81 -12.48
N LEU A 154 10.09 -41.01 -12.69
CA LEU A 154 11.44 -41.48 -12.93
C LEU A 154 12.07 -42.10 -11.67
N VAL A 155 11.79 -41.55 -10.50
CA VAL A 155 12.17 -42.15 -9.21
C VAL A 155 11.36 -43.43 -8.97
N ALA A 156 10.06 -43.44 -9.24
CA ALA A 156 9.22 -44.63 -9.06
C ALA A 156 9.67 -45.81 -9.95
N THR A 157 10.06 -45.57 -11.20
CA THR A 157 10.63 -46.60 -12.08
C THR A 157 12.02 -47.05 -11.64
N MET A 158 12.82 -46.17 -11.02
CA MET A 158 14.14 -46.50 -10.50
C MET A 158 14.08 -47.34 -9.21
N TYR A 159 13.04 -47.16 -8.39
CA TYR A 159 12.83 -47.90 -7.14
C TYR A 159 11.86 -49.10 -7.25
N CYS A 160 11.16 -49.27 -8.38
CA CYS A 160 10.28 -50.42 -8.64
C CYS A 160 10.31 -50.79 -10.14
N PRO A 161 11.28 -51.63 -10.59
CA PRO A 161 11.46 -51.94 -12.01
C PRO A 161 10.41 -52.90 -12.59
N ASP A 162 9.73 -53.69 -11.74
CA ASP A 162 8.96 -54.87 -12.16
C ASP A 162 7.45 -54.72 -11.92
N ALA A 163 6.83 -53.67 -12.48
CA ALA A 163 5.38 -53.70 -12.67
C ALA A 163 5.06 -54.70 -13.80
N PRO A 164 4.24 -55.75 -13.57
CA PRO A 164 4.04 -56.81 -14.54
C PRO A 164 3.41 -56.25 -15.81
N GLY A 165 4.17 -56.35 -16.90
CA GLY A 165 3.73 -56.00 -18.24
C GLY A 165 2.46 -56.77 -18.61
N GLY A 166 1.49 -56.03 -19.15
CA GLY A 166 0.31 -56.61 -19.76
C GLY A 166 0.69 -57.66 -20.79
N ARG A 167 -0.08 -58.75 -20.82
CA ARG A 167 -0.15 -59.66 -21.95
C ARG A 167 -1.60 -59.72 -22.45
N ALA A 168 -1.68 -59.57 -23.77
CA ALA A 168 -2.62 -60.12 -24.75
C ALA A 168 -4.07 -60.40 -24.32
#